data_AF-A0A0F9RNJ3-F1
#
_entry.id   AF-A0A0F9RNJ3-F1
#
_cell.length_a   1.000
_cell.length_b   1.000
_cell.length_c   1.000
_cell.angle_alpha   90.00
_cell.angle_beta   90.00
_cell.angle_gamma   90.00
#
_symmetry.space_group_name_H-M   'P 1'
#
loop_
_entity.id
_entity.type
_entity.pdbx_description
1 polymer ?
#
loop_
_entity_poly.entity_id
_entity_poly.type
_entity_poly.pdbx_seq_one_letter_code
_entity_poly.pdbx_strand_id
1 'polypeptide(L)'
;MSGIIVDTLANRTVLGGNIATITNNGTLTRIFDETGFFNGTIDETFTAAVTEAAGTVTMSLEKSGGGTLTMVFSDGRTNLDTDPALTIALTTGSDISPTTNYIYILQSTKALTKSTSGFPTATEHIKIGFFLVPSAAFVAAHGVYVQQNWEDHTADPSGQGHMADLSERIRRSQAEWFSGLTGAGTSDYLTIVGGTIDLKIASGVVYQMHRHAVPAFDTSGGDMVLVKNWNGDAYHDITNLFDIVDLSDGTSIGNNKYFNLVVWGVANETGTFTPTVINLPSGQYTSQADAENDVLGFDDFTIPREFLNDSSTGFLICRLTIQHKNTTWQYKSTTDLRGTSPQTASGGAAGIVTSFADNQFDVFNVTDTTKIVTLDVSGLTTATTRTWTVPDLDGTVTVEGVIPVKTDTGDPGSPTEGQIYVNTFDNKARVWADGAWRDLATW
;
A
#
# COMPACT_ATOMS: atom_id res chain seq x y z
N MET A 1 -27.76 11.40 -60.01
CA MET A 1 -27.76 12.50 -59.02
C MET A 1 -28.74 12.13 -57.93
N SER A 2 -28.26 11.72 -56.76
CA SER A 2 -29.15 11.52 -55.61
C SER A 2 -29.46 12.89 -55.03
N GLY A 3 -30.63 13.42 -55.38
CA GLY A 3 -31.09 14.72 -54.92
C GLY A 3 -31.45 14.70 -53.44
N ILE A 4 -30.95 15.69 -52.69
CA ILE A 4 -31.37 15.97 -51.32
C ILE A 4 -32.79 16.54 -51.39
N ILE A 5 -33.77 15.86 -50.78
CA ILE A 5 -35.13 16.38 -50.61
C ILE A 5 -35.15 17.14 -49.28
N VAL A 6 -35.27 18.47 -49.35
CA VAL A 6 -35.45 19.33 -48.18
C VAL A 6 -36.95 19.55 -47.99
N ASP A 7 -37.53 18.99 -46.93
CA ASP A 7 -38.89 19.31 -46.50
C ASP A 7 -38.86 20.60 -45.68
N THR A 8 -39.25 21.71 -46.33
CA THR A 8 -39.30 23.05 -45.73
C THR A 8 -40.46 23.23 -44.74
N LEU A 9 -41.37 22.26 -44.59
CA LEU A 9 -42.52 22.35 -43.66
C LEU A 9 -42.25 21.68 -42.30
N ALA A 10 -41.29 20.76 -42.22
CA ALA A 10 -41.03 19.97 -41.01
C ALA A 10 -39.73 20.30 -40.26
N ASN A 11 -38.90 21.22 -40.79
CA ASN A 11 -37.59 21.60 -40.23
C ASN A 11 -36.69 20.41 -39.83
N ARG A 12 -36.82 19.28 -40.54
CA ARG A 12 -36.08 18.03 -40.30
C ARG A 12 -35.80 17.35 -41.63
N THR A 13 -34.52 17.12 -41.93
CA THR A 13 -34.10 16.29 -43.06
C THR A 13 -33.38 15.06 -42.50
N VAL A 14 -33.76 13.87 -42.99
CA VAL A 14 -33.06 12.61 -42.66
C VAL A 14 -32.09 12.31 -43.79
N LEU A 15 -30.79 12.35 -43.49
CA LEU A 15 -29.74 11.94 -44.41
C LEU A 15 -29.17 10.60 -43.92
N GLY A 16 -29.46 9.51 -44.64
CA GLY A 16 -28.71 8.25 -44.52
C GLY A 16 -28.41 7.75 -43.10
N GLY A 17 -29.39 7.81 -42.19
CA GLY A 17 -29.24 7.31 -40.82
C GLY A 17 -28.79 8.34 -39.76
N ASN A 18 -28.37 9.55 -40.16
CA ASN A 18 -28.04 10.63 -39.23
C ASN A 18 -29.11 11.72 -39.27
N ILE A 19 -29.64 12.07 -38.10
CA ILE A 19 -30.58 13.18 -37.93
C ILE A 19 -29.74 14.46 -37.83
N ALA A 20 -29.99 15.44 -38.69
CA ALA A 20 -29.47 16.79 -38.56
C ALA A 20 -30.66 17.76 -38.48
N THR A 21 -30.65 18.69 -37.53
CA THR A 21 -31.61 19.79 -37.50
C THR A 21 -31.02 20.91 -38.35
N ILE A 22 -31.69 21.23 -39.47
CA ILE A 22 -31.37 22.42 -40.26
C ILE A 22 -32.10 23.57 -39.56
N THR A 23 -31.37 24.60 -39.15
CA THR A 23 -32.01 25.84 -38.69
C THR A 23 -32.49 26.63 -39.92
N ASN A 24 -33.55 27.44 -39.83
CA ASN A 24 -34.17 28.19 -40.95
C ASN A 24 -33.22 29.05 -41.82
N ASN A 25 -31.95 29.21 -41.43
CA ASN A 25 -30.90 29.89 -42.19
C ASN A 25 -29.92 28.93 -42.92
N GLY A 26 -30.24 27.63 -43.03
CA GLY A 26 -29.43 26.66 -43.77
C GLY A 26 -28.20 26.11 -43.02
N THR A 27 -28.03 26.48 -41.74
CA THR A 27 -26.93 25.97 -40.90
C THR A 27 -27.26 24.57 -40.38
N LEU A 28 -26.35 23.63 -40.60
CA LEU A 28 -26.36 22.30 -39.99
C LEU A 28 -25.83 22.40 -38.56
N THR A 29 -26.67 22.14 -37.56
CA THR A 29 -26.23 22.06 -36.17
C THR A 29 -26.09 20.57 -35.80
N ARG A 30 -24.90 20.14 -35.32
CA ARG A 30 -24.70 18.79 -34.77
C ARG A 30 -25.68 18.58 -33.60
N ILE A 31 -26.40 17.47 -33.57
CA ILE A 31 -27.42 17.18 -32.55
C ILE A 31 -26.81 16.85 -31.18
N PHE A 32 -25.55 16.40 -31.15
CA PHE A 32 -24.77 16.21 -29.93
C PHE A 32 -23.53 17.10 -29.97
N ASP A 33 -23.53 18.13 -29.12
CA ASP A 33 -22.35 18.92 -28.82
C ASP A 33 -21.57 18.23 -27.68
N GLU A 34 -20.59 17.44 -28.07
CA GLU A 34 -19.73 16.68 -27.16
C GLU A 34 -18.50 17.48 -26.72
N THR A 35 -18.32 18.71 -27.22
CA THR A 35 -17.12 19.52 -26.95
C THR A 35 -16.97 19.83 -25.46
N GLY A 36 -18.07 20.00 -24.72
CA GLY A 36 -18.02 20.20 -23.28
C GLY A 36 -17.50 18.98 -22.50
N PHE A 37 -17.69 17.77 -23.00
CA PHE A 37 -17.18 16.54 -22.37
C PHE A 37 -15.71 16.29 -22.69
N PHE A 38 -15.31 16.55 -23.94
CA PHE A 38 -13.93 16.36 -24.43
C PHE A 38 -13.07 17.64 -24.36
N ASN A 39 -13.49 18.67 -23.62
CA ASN A 39 -12.71 19.90 -23.53
C ASN A 39 -11.35 19.64 -22.88
N GLY A 40 -10.26 20.09 -23.52
CA GLY A 40 -8.91 19.91 -23.01
C GLY A 40 -8.26 18.60 -23.45
N THR A 41 -8.78 17.95 -24.50
CA THR A 41 -8.23 16.71 -25.07
C THR A 41 -7.79 16.83 -26.53
N ILE A 42 -7.19 15.77 -27.05
CA ILE A 42 -6.90 15.56 -28.48
C ILE A 42 -7.68 14.33 -28.93
N ASP A 43 -8.31 14.35 -30.11
CA ASP A 43 -9.14 13.21 -30.52
C ASP A 43 -8.30 11.94 -30.79
N GLU A 44 -7.06 12.10 -31.27
CA GLU A 44 -6.16 11.01 -31.63
C GLU A 44 -5.03 10.78 -30.63
N THR A 45 -4.52 9.55 -30.60
CA THR A 45 -3.28 9.21 -29.88
C THR A 45 -2.06 9.89 -30.53
N PHE A 46 -1.16 10.40 -29.70
CA PHE A 46 0.07 11.03 -30.13
C PHE A 46 1.31 10.35 -29.53
N THR A 47 2.48 10.86 -29.92
CA THR A 47 3.76 10.52 -29.31
C THR A 47 4.47 11.83 -29.00
N ALA A 48 4.85 12.04 -27.74
CA ALA A 48 5.73 13.12 -27.31
C ALA A 48 7.10 12.53 -26.92
N ALA A 49 8.03 12.46 -27.86
CA ALA A 49 9.34 11.82 -27.68
C ALA A 49 10.44 12.83 -27.33
N VAL A 50 11.35 12.47 -26.42
CA VAL A 50 12.50 13.32 -26.05
C VAL A 50 13.77 12.83 -26.72
N THR A 51 14.51 13.77 -27.32
CA THR A 51 15.83 13.53 -27.92
C THR A 51 16.83 14.58 -27.42
N GLU A 52 18.10 14.19 -27.32
CA GLU A 52 19.21 15.12 -27.08
C GLU A 52 20.03 15.27 -28.36
N ALA A 53 20.41 16.51 -28.68
CA ALA A 53 21.37 16.80 -29.72
C ALA A 53 22.20 18.04 -29.37
N ALA A 54 23.52 17.89 -29.40
CA ALA A 54 24.49 18.97 -29.23
C ALA A 54 24.27 19.84 -27.97
N GLY A 55 23.92 19.20 -26.85
CA GLY A 55 23.64 19.82 -25.56
C GLY A 55 22.21 20.32 -25.37
N THR A 56 21.34 20.20 -26.40
CA THR A 56 19.94 20.63 -26.33
C THR A 56 19.03 19.42 -26.24
N VAL A 57 18.20 19.39 -25.19
CA VAL A 57 17.16 18.37 -25.02
C VAL A 57 15.83 18.91 -25.58
N THR A 58 15.23 18.18 -26.51
CA THR A 58 14.04 18.59 -27.26
C THR A 58 12.96 17.52 -27.16
N MET A 59 11.71 17.93 -26.90
CA MET A 59 10.54 17.10 -27.08
C MET A 59 9.96 17.31 -28.48
N SER A 60 9.62 16.25 -29.18
CA SER A 60 8.94 16.24 -30.48
C SER A 60 7.56 15.59 -30.35
N LEU A 61 6.51 16.31 -30.76
CA LEU A 61 5.12 15.88 -30.76
C LEU A 61 4.69 15.50 -32.17
N GLU A 62 4.19 14.28 -32.33
CA GLU A 62 3.65 13.75 -33.59
C GLU A 62 2.39 12.93 -33.34
N LYS A 63 1.47 12.91 -34.32
CA LYS A 63 0.37 11.95 -34.32
C LYS A 63 0.89 10.52 -34.49
N SER A 64 0.33 9.57 -33.72
CA SER A 64 0.65 8.16 -33.92
C SER A 64 0.19 7.71 -35.32
N GLY A 65 1.12 7.21 -36.13
CA GLY A 65 0.88 6.90 -37.54
C GLY A 65 0.98 8.09 -38.52
N GLY A 66 1.35 9.28 -38.03
CA GLY A 66 1.59 10.49 -38.82
C GLY A 66 0.34 11.35 -39.07
N GLY A 67 0.57 12.57 -39.56
CA GLY A 67 -0.48 13.52 -39.96
C GLY A 67 -0.79 14.60 -38.92
N THR A 68 -2.04 15.05 -38.90
CA THR A 68 -2.53 16.18 -38.09
C THR A 68 -3.32 15.68 -36.87
N LEU A 69 -3.10 16.30 -35.71
CA LEU A 69 -3.88 16.09 -34.48
C LEU A 69 -5.09 17.03 -34.44
N THR A 70 -6.18 16.60 -33.83
CA THR A 70 -7.39 17.40 -33.65
C THR A 70 -7.53 17.80 -32.19
N MET A 71 -7.28 19.07 -31.87
CA MET A 71 -7.44 19.64 -30.54
C MET A 71 -8.91 19.94 -30.25
N VAL A 72 -9.39 19.57 -29.06
CA VAL A 72 -10.75 19.86 -28.61
C VAL A 72 -10.72 20.89 -27.49
N PHE A 73 -11.34 22.03 -27.75
CA PHE A 73 -11.49 23.14 -26.81
C PHE A 73 -12.95 23.59 -26.74
N SER A 74 -13.29 24.49 -25.82
CA SER A 74 -14.61 25.10 -25.69
C SER A 74 -15.03 25.93 -26.91
N ASP A 75 -14.07 26.40 -27.71
CA ASP A 75 -14.30 27.09 -28.99
C ASP A 75 -14.41 26.15 -30.20
N GLY A 76 -14.36 24.84 -29.96
CA GLY A 76 -14.55 23.81 -30.97
C GLY A 76 -13.28 23.00 -31.25
N ARG A 77 -13.29 22.32 -32.40
CA ARG A 77 -12.18 21.47 -32.86
C ARG A 77 -11.24 22.26 -33.75
N THR A 78 -9.95 22.22 -33.43
CA THR A 78 -8.90 22.91 -34.19
C THR A 78 -7.80 21.94 -34.57
N ASN A 79 -7.36 21.98 -35.82
CA ASN A 79 -6.27 21.14 -36.30
C ASN A 79 -4.92 21.65 -35.79
N LEU A 80 -4.07 20.74 -35.32
CA LEU A 80 -2.67 20.96 -35.01
C LEU A 80 -1.85 20.14 -36.00
N ASP A 81 -1.21 20.84 -36.94
CA ASP A 81 -0.41 20.20 -37.98
C ASP A 81 0.92 19.70 -37.42
N THR A 82 1.11 18.38 -37.32
CA THR A 82 2.33 17.76 -36.77
C THR A 82 3.26 17.15 -37.82
N ASP A 83 3.18 17.62 -39.08
CA ASP A 83 4.09 17.20 -40.15
C ASP A 83 4.87 18.39 -40.76
N PRO A 84 6.16 18.57 -40.42
CA PRO A 84 6.98 17.73 -39.55
C PRO A 84 6.60 17.89 -38.06
N ALA A 85 7.05 16.95 -37.21
CA ALA A 85 6.76 16.93 -35.78
C ALA A 85 6.98 18.29 -35.10
N LEU A 86 6.06 18.71 -34.23
CA LEU A 86 6.22 19.95 -33.47
C LEU A 86 7.24 19.77 -32.37
N THR A 87 8.24 20.63 -32.33
CA THR A 87 9.31 20.53 -31.33
C THR A 87 9.25 21.63 -30.28
N ILE A 88 9.60 21.31 -29.05
CA ILE A 88 9.85 22.29 -27.98
C ILE A 88 11.08 21.91 -27.16
N ALA A 89 11.98 22.87 -26.95
CA ALA A 89 13.17 22.65 -26.12
C ALA A 89 12.78 22.50 -24.64
N LEU A 90 13.26 21.45 -24.00
CA LEU A 90 13.08 21.22 -22.57
C LEU A 90 14.15 21.94 -21.75
N THR A 91 13.82 22.32 -20.53
CA THR A 91 14.78 22.88 -19.57
C THR A 91 15.48 21.74 -18.85
N THR A 92 16.80 21.66 -18.99
CA THR A 92 17.64 20.65 -18.33
C THR A 92 18.00 21.06 -16.91
N GLY A 93 18.00 20.09 -15.98
CA GLY A 93 18.57 20.26 -14.64
C GLY A 93 19.98 19.68 -14.53
N SER A 94 20.34 19.27 -13.32
CA SER A 94 21.50 18.40 -13.06
C SER A 94 21.04 17.00 -12.67
N ASP A 95 21.95 16.03 -12.65
CA ASP A 95 21.58 14.63 -12.34
C ASP A 95 21.09 14.46 -10.89
N ILE A 96 21.53 15.33 -9.98
CA ILE A 96 21.10 15.39 -8.57
C ILE A 96 19.92 16.34 -8.34
N SER A 97 19.67 17.28 -9.25
CA SER A 97 18.58 18.25 -9.19
C SER A 97 17.98 18.39 -10.59
N PRO A 98 17.24 17.36 -11.06
CA PRO A 98 16.61 17.39 -12.37
C PRO A 98 15.48 18.43 -12.38
N THR A 99 15.20 19.00 -13.56
CA THR A 99 14.18 20.03 -13.72
C THR A 99 12.89 19.46 -14.30
N THR A 100 11.76 19.84 -13.72
CA THR A 100 10.42 19.49 -14.20
C THR A 100 10.02 20.32 -15.40
N ASN A 101 9.37 19.70 -16.38
CA ASN A 101 8.85 20.33 -17.59
C ASN A 101 7.41 19.85 -17.82
N TYR A 102 6.45 20.76 -17.71
CA TYR A 102 5.03 20.56 -17.99
C TYR A 102 4.74 21.13 -19.37
N ILE A 103 4.39 20.26 -20.32
CA ILE A 103 4.08 20.66 -21.70
C ILE A 103 2.58 20.62 -21.93
N TYR A 104 2.04 21.70 -22.47
CA TYR A 104 0.62 21.89 -22.70
C TYR A 104 0.36 22.82 -23.89
N ILE A 105 -0.88 22.89 -24.35
CA ILE A 105 -1.34 23.80 -25.39
C ILE A 105 -2.48 24.64 -24.80
N LEU A 106 -2.36 25.97 -24.86
CA LEU A 106 -3.43 26.87 -24.41
C LEU A 106 -4.50 27.03 -25.49
N GLN A 107 -5.75 27.15 -25.06
CA GLN A 107 -6.88 27.45 -25.95
C GLN A 107 -6.64 28.74 -26.76
N SER A 108 -5.97 29.74 -26.20
CA SER A 108 -5.78 31.04 -26.84
C SER A 108 -4.67 31.08 -27.89
N THR A 109 -3.62 30.27 -27.72
CA THR A 109 -2.45 30.28 -28.62
C THR A 109 -2.42 29.11 -29.58
N LYS A 110 -3.07 27.99 -29.22
CA LYS A 110 -3.07 26.74 -29.99
C LYS A 110 -1.66 26.24 -30.35
N ALA A 111 -0.66 26.54 -29.52
CA ALA A 111 0.75 26.17 -29.72
C ALA A 111 1.37 25.51 -28.48
N LEU A 112 2.40 24.68 -28.70
CA LEU A 112 3.16 24.05 -27.61
C LEU A 112 3.74 25.11 -26.66
N THR A 113 3.44 24.94 -25.38
CA THR A 113 3.88 25.80 -24.30
C THR A 113 4.51 24.95 -23.20
N LYS A 114 5.55 25.47 -22.56
CA LYS A 114 6.30 24.82 -21.48
C LYS A 114 6.21 25.63 -20.20
N SER A 115 6.05 24.95 -19.06
CA SER A 115 6.21 25.50 -17.71
C SER A 115 7.13 24.60 -16.88
N THR A 116 7.86 25.16 -15.93
CA THR A 116 8.67 24.39 -14.96
C THR A 116 8.02 24.28 -13.58
N SER A 117 6.90 24.97 -13.34
CA SER A 117 6.24 25.05 -12.04
C SER A 117 4.94 24.25 -11.93
N GLY A 118 4.32 23.89 -13.05
CA GLY A 118 3.06 23.14 -13.08
C GLY A 118 2.27 23.39 -14.37
N PHE A 119 1.19 22.61 -14.54
CA PHE A 119 0.15 22.91 -15.54
C PHE A 119 -0.66 24.16 -15.15
N PRO A 120 -1.24 24.90 -16.12
CA PRO A 120 -2.10 26.04 -15.82
C PRO A 120 -3.33 25.64 -14.98
N THR A 121 -3.76 26.52 -14.06
CA THR A 121 -4.93 26.27 -13.19
C THR A 121 -6.12 27.18 -13.49
N ALA A 122 -5.89 28.33 -14.12
CA ALA A 122 -6.90 29.37 -14.37
C ALA A 122 -7.27 29.53 -15.85
N THR A 123 -6.65 28.76 -16.75
CA THR A 123 -6.85 28.87 -18.20
C THR A 123 -7.06 27.51 -18.81
N GLU A 124 -7.97 27.44 -19.78
CA GLU A 124 -8.23 26.22 -20.56
C GLU A 124 -6.99 25.79 -21.35
N HIS A 125 -6.66 24.51 -21.24
CA HIS A 125 -5.46 23.94 -21.83
C HIS A 125 -5.65 22.44 -22.11
N ILE A 126 -4.89 21.94 -23.07
CA ILE A 126 -4.66 20.53 -23.31
C ILE A 126 -3.31 20.17 -22.70
N LYS A 127 -3.24 19.11 -21.89
CA LYS A 127 -1.96 18.57 -21.40
C LYS A 127 -1.35 17.68 -22.46
N ILE A 128 -0.05 17.82 -22.69
CA ILE A 128 0.70 16.98 -23.65
C ILE A 128 1.57 15.98 -22.89
N GLY A 129 2.27 16.44 -21.85
CA GLY A 129 3.09 15.53 -21.05
C GLY A 129 3.84 16.20 -19.92
N PHE A 130 4.42 15.34 -19.07
CA PHE A 130 5.28 15.71 -17.97
C PHE A 130 6.64 15.03 -18.12
N PHE A 131 7.72 15.82 -18.00
CA PHE A 131 9.09 15.35 -18.17
C PHE A 131 9.98 15.82 -17.03
N LEU A 132 10.71 14.89 -16.41
CA LEU A 132 11.72 15.20 -15.39
C LEU A 132 13.11 15.04 -16.02
N VAL A 133 13.78 16.16 -16.27
CA VAL A 133 14.95 16.22 -17.15
C VAL A 133 16.23 16.45 -16.34
N PRO A 134 17.17 15.48 -16.30
CA PRO A 134 18.48 15.62 -15.67
C PRO A 134 19.44 16.45 -16.57
N SER A 135 20.75 16.26 -16.47
CA SER A 135 21.69 16.93 -17.36
C SER A 135 21.55 16.45 -18.81
N ALA A 136 21.88 17.30 -19.79
CA ALA A 136 21.87 16.93 -21.20
C ALA A 136 22.78 15.72 -21.49
N ALA A 137 23.95 15.63 -20.83
CA ALA A 137 24.86 14.50 -20.98
C ALA A 137 24.23 13.19 -20.53
N PHE A 138 23.46 13.19 -19.43
CA PHE A 138 22.73 12.01 -18.99
C PHE A 138 21.62 11.64 -19.98
N VAL A 139 20.86 12.63 -20.47
CA VAL A 139 19.79 12.39 -21.44
C VAL A 139 20.34 11.79 -22.74
N ALA A 140 21.49 12.24 -23.22
CA ALA A 140 22.17 11.69 -24.38
C ALA A 140 22.52 10.19 -24.21
N ALA A 141 22.88 9.78 -22.99
CA ALA A 141 23.31 8.42 -22.70
C ALA A 141 22.15 7.47 -22.34
N HIS A 142 21.12 7.98 -21.66
CA HIS A 142 20.13 7.16 -20.96
C HIS A 142 18.67 7.65 -21.08
N GLY A 143 18.42 8.81 -21.68
CA GLY A 143 17.11 9.46 -21.70
C GLY A 143 16.78 10.23 -20.42
N VAL A 144 15.51 10.65 -20.28
CA VAL A 144 15.03 11.44 -19.13
C VAL A 144 14.59 10.54 -17.97
N TYR A 145 14.53 11.08 -16.75
CA TYR A 145 14.08 10.32 -15.57
C TYR A 145 12.59 10.00 -15.62
N VAL A 146 11.78 10.93 -16.12
CA VAL A 146 10.34 10.72 -16.32
C VAL A 146 9.98 11.24 -17.71
N GLN A 147 9.26 10.42 -18.46
CA GLN A 147 8.60 10.77 -19.71
C GLN A 147 7.17 10.24 -19.66
N GLN A 148 6.23 11.11 -19.31
CA GLN A 148 4.81 10.79 -19.25
C GLN A 148 4.07 11.54 -20.35
N ASN A 149 3.54 10.83 -21.33
CA ASN A 149 2.60 11.39 -22.29
C ASN A 149 1.21 11.45 -21.64
N TRP A 150 0.49 12.54 -21.85
CA TRP A 150 -0.85 12.77 -21.31
C TRP A 150 -1.90 12.45 -22.38
N GLU A 151 -2.03 11.17 -22.70
CA GLU A 151 -2.86 10.65 -23.80
C GLU A 151 -4.34 10.56 -23.40
N ASP A 152 -4.97 11.70 -23.10
CA ASP A 152 -6.42 11.77 -22.85
C ASP A 152 -7.20 11.74 -24.19
N HIS A 153 -6.88 10.78 -25.05
CA HIS A 153 -7.45 10.69 -26.39
C HIS A 153 -8.94 10.32 -26.36
N THR A 154 -9.70 10.68 -27.40
CA THR A 154 -11.13 10.29 -27.50
C THR A 154 -11.28 8.78 -27.73
N ALA A 155 -10.44 8.20 -28.59
CA ALA A 155 -10.33 6.76 -28.80
C ALA A 155 -8.90 6.30 -29.16
N ASP A 156 -8.55 5.09 -28.75
CA ASP A 156 -7.28 4.46 -29.03
C ASP A 156 -7.18 3.99 -30.50
N PRO A 157 -6.01 3.54 -30.98
CA PRO A 157 -5.85 3.02 -32.34
C PRO A 157 -6.67 1.76 -32.64
N SER A 158 -7.15 1.05 -31.60
CA SER A 158 -8.03 -0.12 -31.71
C SER A 158 -9.52 0.26 -31.76
N GLY A 159 -9.85 1.54 -31.59
CA GLY A 159 -11.20 2.07 -31.55
C GLY A 159 -11.88 1.98 -30.17
N GLN A 160 -11.16 1.67 -29.09
CA GLN A 160 -11.68 1.76 -27.72
C GLN A 160 -11.74 3.22 -27.29
N GLY A 161 -12.88 3.65 -26.75
CA GLY A 161 -13.02 5.02 -26.25
C GLY A 161 -12.40 5.20 -24.87
N HIS A 162 -12.04 6.44 -24.52
CA HIS A 162 -11.43 6.78 -23.22
C HIS A 162 -12.20 6.23 -22.00
N MET A 163 -13.52 6.18 -22.07
CA MET A 163 -14.35 5.61 -21.00
C MET A 163 -14.08 4.12 -20.77
N ALA A 164 -13.77 3.34 -21.80
CA ALA A 164 -13.42 1.93 -21.67
C ALA A 164 -12.07 1.77 -20.93
N ASP A 165 -11.09 2.61 -21.26
CA ASP A 165 -9.76 2.59 -20.62
C ASP A 165 -9.83 3.04 -19.16
N LEU A 166 -10.59 4.10 -18.86
CA LEU A 166 -10.87 4.52 -17.49
C LEU A 166 -11.58 3.42 -16.70
N SER A 167 -12.55 2.76 -17.34
CA SER A 167 -13.27 1.64 -16.74
C SER A 167 -12.36 0.45 -16.43
N GLU A 168 -11.40 0.15 -17.32
CA GLU A 168 -10.39 -0.87 -17.08
C GLU A 168 -9.47 -0.48 -15.93
N ARG A 169 -8.99 0.78 -15.90
CA ARG A 169 -8.13 1.29 -14.83
C ARG A 169 -8.81 1.24 -13.47
N ILE A 170 -10.08 1.65 -13.40
CA ILE A 170 -10.86 1.61 -12.15
C ILE A 170 -11.03 0.16 -11.70
N ARG A 171 -11.37 -0.77 -12.61
CA ARG A 171 -11.50 -2.19 -12.26
C ARG A 171 -10.22 -2.73 -11.65
N ARG A 172 -9.05 -2.44 -12.23
CA ARG A 172 -7.74 -2.84 -11.68
C ARG A 172 -7.43 -2.33 -10.26
N SER A 173 -8.27 -1.46 -9.67
CA SER A 173 -8.10 -0.93 -8.31
C SER A 173 -8.59 -1.87 -7.18
N GLN A 174 -8.85 -3.16 -7.48
CA GLN A 174 -9.34 -4.19 -6.53
C GLN A 174 -10.75 -3.88 -5.98
N ALA A 175 -11.39 -4.86 -5.35
CA ALA A 175 -12.70 -4.65 -4.72
C ALA A 175 -12.55 -3.95 -3.36
N GLU A 176 -13.34 -2.92 -3.11
CA GLU A 176 -13.30 -2.13 -1.87
C GLU A 176 -14.54 -2.41 -1.00
N TRP A 177 -14.35 -2.57 0.31
CA TRP A 177 -15.47 -2.73 1.24
C TRP A 177 -16.31 -1.45 1.34
N PHE A 178 -17.63 -1.59 1.42
CA PHE A 178 -18.55 -0.46 1.61
C PHE A 178 -19.34 -0.55 2.92
N SER A 179 -19.96 -1.71 3.19
CA SER A 179 -20.73 -1.93 4.42
C SER A 179 -20.95 -3.42 4.73
N GLY A 180 -21.35 -3.73 5.97
CA GLY A 180 -21.68 -5.10 6.39
C GLY A 180 -20.46 -6.00 6.50
N LEU A 181 -20.64 -7.30 6.22
CA LEU A 181 -19.59 -8.33 6.35
C LEU A 181 -19.02 -8.41 7.78
N THR A 182 -19.86 -8.20 8.80
CA THR A 182 -19.48 -8.34 10.22
C THR A 182 -19.60 -9.80 10.67
N GLY A 183 -18.95 -10.16 11.78
CA GLY A 183 -19.15 -11.45 12.43
C GLY A 183 -20.60 -11.66 12.84
N ALA A 184 -21.13 -12.85 12.56
CA ALA A 184 -22.50 -13.27 12.89
C ALA A 184 -22.55 -14.50 13.82
N GLY A 185 -21.39 -14.93 14.32
CA GLY A 185 -21.22 -16.01 15.29
C GLY A 185 -21.36 -15.56 16.73
N THR A 186 -21.32 -16.53 17.65
CA THR A 186 -21.35 -16.27 19.11
C THR A 186 -20.02 -15.73 19.65
N SER A 187 -18.94 -15.93 18.90
CA SER A 187 -17.59 -15.45 19.16
C SER A 187 -17.11 -14.70 17.92
N ASP A 188 -17.76 -13.56 17.67
CA ASP A 188 -17.55 -12.71 16.50
C ASP A 188 -17.84 -13.44 15.17
N TYR A 189 -16.84 -13.79 14.38
CA TYR A 189 -17.05 -14.55 13.14
C TYR A 189 -17.25 -16.05 13.36
N LEU A 190 -17.01 -16.56 14.58
CA LEU A 190 -17.05 -17.99 14.86
C LEU A 190 -18.20 -18.37 15.79
N THR A 191 -18.81 -19.53 15.54
CA THR A 191 -19.61 -20.24 16.55
C THR A 191 -18.91 -21.56 16.87
N ILE A 192 -18.52 -21.73 18.13
CA ILE A 192 -17.73 -22.88 18.57
C ILE A 192 -18.56 -23.73 19.53
N VAL A 193 -18.82 -24.98 19.15
CA VAL A 193 -19.55 -25.96 19.96
C VAL A 193 -18.79 -27.29 19.93
N GLY A 194 -17.89 -27.48 20.90
CA GLY A 194 -17.02 -28.66 20.91
C GLY A 194 -16.15 -28.72 19.66
N GLY A 195 -16.19 -29.84 18.93
CA GLY A 195 -15.47 -30.03 17.67
C GLY A 195 -16.17 -29.48 16.43
N THR A 196 -17.30 -28.78 16.60
CA THR A 196 -18.00 -28.08 15.50
C THR A 196 -17.67 -26.59 15.58
N ILE A 197 -17.03 -26.09 14.54
CA ILE A 197 -16.58 -24.71 14.44
C ILE A 197 -17.09 -24.14 13.13
N ASP A 198 -18.07 -23.25 13.27
CA ASP A 198 -18.74 -22.63 12.14
C ASP A 198 -18.24 -21.22 11.90
N LEU A 199 -17.99 -20.89 10.63
CA LEU A 199 -17.73 -19.52 10.19
C LEU A 199 -19.04 -18.85 9.80
N LYS A 200 -19.31 -17.69 10.40
CA LYS A 200 -20.54 -16.91 10.22
C LYS A 200 -20.23 -15.45 9.93
N ILE A 201 -20.59 -15.00 8.73
CA ILE A 201 -20.42 -13.63 8.24
C ILE A 201 -21.78 -13.08 7.83
N ALA A 202 -22.13 -11.89 8.31
CA ALA A 202 -23.34 -11.19 7.90
C ALA A 202 -23.23 -10.71 6.44
N SER A 203 -24.37 -10.53 5.77
CA SER A 203 -24.40 -9.93 4.42
C SER A 203 -23.77 -8.54 4.40
N GLY A 204 -23.25 -8.12 3.25
CA GLY A 204 -22.72 -6.77 3.08
C GLY A 204 -22.63 -6.31 1.64
N VAL A 205 -21.86 -5.25 1.41
CA VAL A 205 -21.72 -4.61 0.10
C VAL A 205 -20.25 -4.26 -0.13
N VAL A 206 -19.77 -4.54 -1.35
CA VAL A 206 -18.44 -4.16 -1.83
C VAL A 206 -18.55 -3.39 -3.15
N TYR A 207 -17.58 -2.52 -3.42
CA TYR A 207 -17.42 -1.80 -4.68
C TYR A 207 -16.42 -2.51 -5.59
N GLN A 208 -16.83 -2.77 -6.82
CA GLN A 208 -15.91 -3.04 -7.93
C GLN A 208 -15.94 -1.79 -8.82
N MET A 209 -16.65 -1.84 -9.94
CA MET A 209 -17.11 -0.61 -10.61
C MET A 209 -18.38 -0.04 -9.97
N HIS A 210 -19.26 -0.94 -9.50
CA HIS A 210 -20.52 -0.60 -8.85
C HIS A 210 -20.64 -1.34 -7.52
N ARG A 211 -21.71 -1.08 -6.79
CA ARG A 211 -22.03 -1.79 -5.54
C ARG A 211 -22.51 -3.20 -5.86
N HIS A 212 -21.84 -4.19 -5.28
CA HIS A 212 -22.22 -5.60 -5.31
C HIS A 212 -22.64 -6.05 -3.92
N ALA A 213 -23.83 -6.64 -3.82
CA ALA A 213 -24.30 -7.26 -2.60
C ALA A 213 -23.64 -8.64 -2.43
N VAL A 214 -23.05 -8.86 -1.25
CA VAL A 214 -22.48 -10.14 -0.84
C VAL A 214 -23.47 -10.79 0.15
N PRO A 215 -23.94 -12.02 -0.11
CA PRO A 215 -24.87 -12.71 0.78
C PRO A 215 -24.21 -12.99 2.15
N ALA A 216 -25.04 -13.28 3.15
CA ALA A 216 -24.53 -13.84 4.40
C ALA A 216 -23.92 -15.22 4.14
N PHE A 217 -22.91 -15.57 4.92
CA PHE A 217 -22.20 -16.85 4.84
C PHE A 217 -22.31 -17.55 6.20
N ASP A 218 -22.76 -18.80 6.22
CA ASP A 218 -22.92 -19.58 7.44
C ASP A 218 -22.67 -21.07 7.18
N THR A 219 -21.53 -21.59 7.62
CA THR A 219 -21.19 -23.00 7.42
C THR A 219 -22.09 -23.97 8.19
N SER A 220 -22.72 -23.53 9.29
CA SER A 220 -23.75 -24.33 9.98
C SER A 220 -25.05 -24.44 9.18
N GLY A 221 -25.25 -23.47 8.26
CA GLY A 221 -26.34 -23.46 7.29
C GLY A 221 -26.07 -24.31 6.04
N GLY A 222 -24.88 -24.92 5.94
CA GLY A 222 -24.46 -25.74 4.81
C GLY A 222 -23.58 -25.01 3.80
N ASP A 223 -23.19 -23.76 4.05
CA ASP A 223 -22.20 -23.09 3.22
C ASP A 223 -20.83 -23.75 3.36
N MET A 224 -20.06 -23.69 2.28
CA MET A 224 -18.75 -24.33 2.16
C MET A 224 -17.68 -23.24 2.04
N VAL A 225 -16.63 -23.35 2.84
CA VAL A 225 -15.47 -22.44 2.80
C VAL A 225 -14.33 -23.10 2.03
N LEU A 226 -13.61 -22.31 1.24
CA LEU A 226 -12.40 -22.77 0.57
C LEU A 226 -11.18 -22.46 1.44
N VAL A 227 -10.27 -23.41 1.58
CA VAL A 227 -9.04 -23.25 2.33
C VAL A 227 -7.88 -23.23 1.35
N LYS A 228 -7.22 -22.08 1.25
CA LYS A 228 -6.03 -21.85 0.43
C LYS A 228 -4.78 -22.34 1.18
N ASN A 229 -3.81 -22.81 0.41
CA ASN A 229 -2.55 -23.40 0.88
C ASN A 229 -2.75 -24.70 1.66
N TRP A 230 -3.77 -25.49 1.31
CA TRP A 230 -3.87 -26.82 1.87
C TRP A 230 -2.76 -27.71 1.31
N ASN A 231 -2.20 -28.60 2.14
CA ASN A 231 -1.16 -29.49 1.68
C ASN A 231 -1.73 -30.50 0.67
N GLY A 232 -1.37 -30.34 -0.61
CA GLY A 232 -1.83 -31.18 -1.71
C GLY A 232 -2.93 -30.57 -2.58
N ASP A 233 -3.71 -29.61 -2.07
CA ASP A 233 -4.81 -28.95 -2.78
C ASP A 233 -4.66 -27.43 -2.73
N ALA A 234 -4.76 -26.76 -3.89
CA ALA A 234 -4.65 -25.29 -3.93
C ALA A 234 -5.82 -24.60 -3.18
N TYR A 235 -7.02 -25.19 -3.27
CA TYR A 235 -8.24 -24.76 -2.59
C TYR A 235 -8.99 -26.01 -2.13
N HIS A 236 -8.91 -26.31 -0.84
CA HIS A 236 -9.62 -27.45 -0.24
C HIS A 236 -10.96 -27.00 0.33
N ASP A 237 -12.03 -27.73 0.08
CA ASP A 237 -13.36 -27.37 0.55
C ASP A 237 -13.70 -28.02 1.89
N ILE A 238 -14.17 -27.23 2.85
CA ILE A 238 -14.63 -27.72 4.15
C ILE A 238 -15.93 -27.04 4.58
N THR A 239 -16.67 -27.70 5.46
CA THR A 239 -17.85 -27.14 6.14
C THR A 239 -17.63 -26.94 7.63
N ASN A 240 -16.64 -27.61 8.23
CA ASN A 240 -16.29 -27.45 9.64
C ASN A 240 -14.85 -26.97 9.71
N LEU A 241 -14.61 -25.78 10.28
CA LEU A 241 -13.26 -25.24 10.38
C LEU A 241 -12.35 -26.11 11.24
N PHE A 242 -12.91 -26.92 12.16
CA PHE A 242 -12.13 -27.85 12.98
C PHE A 242 -11.40 -28.94 12.16
N ASP A 243 -11.77 -29.14 10.90
CA ASP A 243 -11.08 -30.06 9.99
C ASP A 243 -9.69 -29.53 9.57
N ILE A 244 -9.41 -28.25 9.79
CA ILE A 244 -8.07 -27.67 9.65
C ILE A 244 -7.18 -28.17 10.80
N VAL A 245 -6.40 -29.20 10.51
CA VAL A 245 -5.50 -29.85 11.48
C VAL A 245 -4.03 -29.58 11.23
N ASP A 246 -3.69 -29.08 10.03
CA ASP A 246 -2.33 -28.82 9.59
C ASP A 246 -2.14 -27.37 9.13
N LEU A 247 -0.89 -26.91 9.19
CA LEU A 247 -0.42 -25.64 8.65
C LEU A 247 -0.25 -25.74 7.12
N SER A 248 0.06 -24.62 6.47
CA SER A 248 0.20 -24.56 5.01
C SER A 248 1.32 -25.45 4.43
N ASP A 249 2.31 -25.83 5.24
CA ASP A 249 3.39 -26.75 4.87
C ASP A 249 3.06 -28.23 5.15
N GLY A 250 1.86 -28.51 5.69
CA GLY A 250 1.43 -29.84 6.12
C GLY A 250 1.89 -30.24 7.52
N THR A 251 2.52 -29.34 8.28
CA THR A 251 2.87 -29.59 9.68
C THR A 251 1.63 -29.52 10.57
N SER A 252 1.39 -30.52 11.42
CA SER A 252 0.22 -30.52 12.30
C SER A 252 0.22 -29.42 13.35
N ILE A 253 -0.97 -28.86 13.59
CA ILE A 253 -1.23 -27.83 14.59
C ILE A 253 -1.18 -28.47 15.98
N GLY A 254 -0.26 -28.01 16.83
CA GLY A 254 -0.04 -28.58 18.15
C GLY A 254 -1.18 -28.26 19.12
N ASN A 255 -1.40 -29.12 20.11
CA ASN A 255 -2.34 -28.81 21.20
C ASN A 255 -1.86 -27.59 22.00
N ASN A 256 -2.80 -26.73 22.41
CA ASN A 256 -2.57 -25.46 23.10
C ASN A 256 -1.75 -24.42 22.32
N LYS A 257 -1.51 -24.64 21.01
CA LYS A 257 -0.86 -23.67 20.14
C LYS A 257 -1.86 -22.66 19.60
N TYR A 258 -1.35 -21.49 19.25
CA TYR A 258 -2.12 -20.38 18.69
C TYR A 258 -1.76 -20.22 17.21
N PHE A 259 -2.73 -19.89 16.39
CA PHE A 259 -2.53 -19.68 14.96
C PHE A 259 -3.57 -18.70 14.45
N ASN A 260 -3.27 -18.08 13.32
CA ASN A 260 -4.09 -17.05 12.72
C ASN A 260 -4.64 -17.54 11.39
N LEU A 261 -5.92 -17.25 11.13
CA LEU A 261 -6.58 -17.52 9.86
C LEU A 261 -6.98 -16.18 9.24
N VAL A 262 -6.54 -15.93 8.00
CA VAL A 262 -6.97 -14.75 7.25
C VAL A 262 -8.16 -15.14 6.38
N VAL A 263 -9.28 -14.45 6.55
CA VAL A 263 -10.54 -14.67 5.84
C VAL A 263 -10.76 -13.56 4.81
N TRP A 264 -11.09 -13.96 3.59
CA TRP A 264 -11.40 -13.06 2.49
C TRP A 264 -12.57 -13.60 1.66
N GLY A 265 -13.25 -12.72 0.94
CA GLY A 265 -14.42 -13.05 0.14
C GLY A 265 -14.20 -12.74 -1.34
N VAL A 266 -15.06 -13.31 -2.18
CA VAL A 266 -15.10 -13.05 -3.62
C VAL A 266 -16.50 -12.60 -4.02
N ALA A 267 -16.65 -11.36 -4.47
CA ALA A 267 -17.93 -10.82 -4.90
C ALA A 267 -18.23 -11.20 -6.35
N ASN A 268 -18.75 -12.41 -6.54
CA ASN A 268 -19.24 -12.88 -7.84
C ASN A 268 -20.62 -12.28 -8.19
N GLU A 269 -21.13 -12.62 -9.37
CA GLU A 269 -22.45 -12.22 -9.83
C GLU A 269 -23.54 -12.62 -8.81
N THR A 270 -24.49 -11.72 -8.55
CA THR A 270 -25.58 -11.96 -7.60
C THR A 270 -26.34 -13.24 -7.95
N GLY A 271 -26.52 -14.12 -6.96
CA GLY A 271 -27.22 -15.40 -7.15
C GLY A 271 -26.32 -16.54 -7.65
N THR A 272 -25.03 -16.29 -7.83
CA THR A 272 -24.02 -17.33 -8.12
C THR A 272 -23.19 -17.66 -6.89
N PHE A 273 -22.46 -18.77 -6.96
CA PHE A 273 -21.55 -19.18 -5.89
C PHE A 273 -20.52 -18.07 -5.59
N THR A 274 -20.47 -17.65 -4.35
CA THR A 274 -19.64 -16.54 -3.84
C THR A 274 -18.71 -17.14 -2.79
N PRO A 275 -17.49 -17.56 -3.17
CA PRO A 275 -16.62 -18.24 -2.22
C PRO A 275 -16.17 -17.28 -1.12
N THR A 276 -16.20 -17.79 0.09
CA THR A 276 -15.40 -17.30 1.21
C THR A 276 -14.18 -18.19 1.32
N VAL A 277 -13.01 -17.58 1.49
CA VAL A 277 -11.73 -18.26 1.45
C VAL A 277 -10.95 -17.96 2.73
N ILE A 278 -10.27 -18.99 3.25
CA ILE A 278 -9.37 -18.93 4.39
C ILE A 278 -7.95 -19.21 3.90
N ASN A 279 -6.99 -18.38 4.29
CA ASN A 279 -5.58 -18.68 4.09
C ASN A 279 -5.04 -19.41 5.32
N LEU A 280 -4.39 -20.56 5.10
CA LEU A 280 -3.65 -21.24 6.16
C LEU A 280 -2.33 -20.51 6.47
N PRO A 281 -1.97 -20.38 7.75
CA PRO A 281 -0.70 -19.77 8.16
C PRO A 281 0.49 -20.68 7.86
N SER A 282 1.68 -20.09 7.81
CA SER A 282 2.95 -20.82 7.63
C SER A 282 3.52 -21.37 8.94
N GLY A 283 2.94 -21.00 10.08
CA GLY A 283 3.44 -21.36 11.39
C GLY A 283 2.40 -21.24 12.50
N GLN A 284 2.86 -21.45 13.73
CA GLN A 284 2.04 -21.42 14.94
C GLN A 284 2.84 -20.88 16.13
N TYR A 285 2.13 -20.35 17.12
CA TYR A 285 2.68 -19.68 18.30
C TYR A 285 2.42 -20.46 19.58
N THR A 286 3.27 -20.21 20.58
CA THR A 286 3.12 -20.77 21.93
C THR A 286 2.41 -19.82 22.90
N SER A 287 2.47 -18.51 22.62
CA SER A 287 1.79 -17.48 23.41
C SER A 287 0.67 -16.83 22.60
N GLN A 288 -0.37 -16.34 23.29
CA GLN A 288 -1.44 -15.58 22.66
C GLN A 288 -0.93 -14.25 22.12
N ALA A 289 -0.13 -13.54 22.90
CA ALA A 289 0.37 -12.21 22.54
C ALA A 289 1.24 -12.25 21.27
N ASP A 290 2.06 -13.28 21.11
CA ASP A 290 2.87 -13.45 19.91
C ASP A 290 2.01 -13.71 18.65
N ALA A 291 0.89 -14.43 18.81
CA ALA A 291 -0.05 -14.67 17.73
C ALA A 291 -0.82 -13.41 17.36
N GLU A 292 -1.30 -12.64 18.34
CA GLU A 292 -2.04 -11.39 18.10
C GLU A 292 -1.18 -10.34 17.40
N ASN A 293 0.12 -10.31 17.71
CA ASN A 293 1.08 -9.39 17.09
C ASN A 293 1.77 -9.98 15.84
N ASP A 294 1.49 -11.24 15.48
CA ASP A 294 2.15 -11.96 14.39
C ASP A 294 3.69 -11.80 14.39
N VAL A 295 4.32 -11.97 15.56
CA VAL A 295 5.73 -11.57 15.78
C VAL A 295 6.75 -12.33 14.90
N LEU A 296 6.33 -13.42 14.27
CA LEU A 296 7.15 -14.22 13.35
C LEU A 296 6.68 -14.15 11.89
N GLY A 297 5.65 -13.36 11.58
CA GLY A 297 5.15 -13.18 10.21
C GLY A 297 4.54 -14.45 9.62
N PHE A 298 3.75 -15.19 10.39
CA PHE A 298 3.11 -16.42 9.93
C PHE A 298 1.77 -16.19 9.21
N ASP A 299 1.20 -14.99 9.31
CA ASP A 299 -0.04 -14.61 8.63
C ASP A 299 0.15 -14.58 7.09
N ASP A 300 -0.78 -15.20 6.35
CA ASP A 300 -0.84 -15.08 4.89
C ASP A 300 -2.02 -14.19 4.47
N PHE A 301 -1.72 -12.95 4.09
CA PHE A 301 -2.71 -12.00 3.54
C PHE A 301 -2.86 -12.08 2.02
N THR A 302 -2.14 -12.99 1.36
CA THR A 302 -2.06 -13.03 -0.10
C THR A 302 -3.38 -13.45 -0.72
N ILE A 303 -3.94 -12.59 -1.56
CA ILE A 303 -5.02 -12.91 -2.48
C ILE A 303 -4.41 -13.04 -3.89
N PRO A 304 -4.63 -14.15 -4.61
CA PRO A 304 -4.04 -14.34 -5.94
C PRO A 304 -4.48 -13.29 -6.96
N ARG A 305 -3.60 -13.05 -7.96
CA ARG A 305 -3.73 -11.99 -8.96
C ARG A 305 -5.06 -12.08 -9.73
N GLU A 306 -5.54 -13.29 -9.94
CA GLU A 306 -6.77 -13.61 -10.65
C GLU A 306 -7.97 -12.93 -9.98
N PHE A 307 -8.01 -12.91 -8.64
CA PHE A 307 -9.09 -12.30 -7.85
C PHE A 307 -8.90 -10.78 -7.67
N LEU A 308 -7.67 -10.27 -7.78
CA LEU A 308 -7.34 -8.86 -7.54
C LEU A 308 -7.24 -8.03 -8.84
N ASN A 309 -6.29 -8.35 -9.70
CA ASN A 309 -5.95 -7.50 -10.83
C ASN A 309 -6.70 -7.88 -12.11
N ASP A 310 -7.12 -9.14 -12.24
CA ASP A 310 -7.80 -9.61 -13.47
C ASP A 310 -9.31 -9.54 -13.34
N SER A 311 -9.89 -10.02 -12.24
CA SER A 311 -11.35 -9.93 -12.00
C SER A 311 -11.73 -8.78 -11.07
N SER A 312 -10.85 -8.42 -10.14
CA SER A 312 -11.10 -7.42 -9.09
C SER A 312 -12.34 -7.73 -8.26
N THR A 313 -12.51 -9.01 -7.94
CA THR A 313 -13.63 -9.54 -7.16
C THR A 313 -13.26 -9.89 -5.72
N GLY A 314 -11.97 -10.07 -5.41
CA GLY A 314 -11.48 -10.42 -4.08
C GLY A 314 -11.36 -9.24 -3.13
N PHE A 315 -11.73 -9.44 -1.86
CA PHE A 315 -11.61 -8.44 -0.78
C PHE A 315 -11.34 -9.11 0.58
N LEU A 316 -10.56 -8.46 1.45
CA LEU A 316 -10.30 -8.94 2.81
C LEU A 316 -11.50 -8.72 3.74
N ILE A 317 -11.67 -9.63 4.71
CA ILE A 317 -12.71 -9.55 5.75
C ILE A 317 -12.07 -9.41 7.12
N CYS A 318 -11.35 -10.43 7.58
CA CYS A 318 -10.76 -10.41 8.93
C CYS A 318 -9.58 -11.35 9.07
N ARG A 319 -8.81 -11.17 10.13
CA ARG A 319 -7.87 -12.16 10.66
C ARG A 319 -8.40 -12.66 11.99
N LEU A 320 -8.52 -13.97 12.15
CA LEU A 320 -8.97 -14.63 13.37
C LEU A 320 -7.77 -15.24 14.09
N THR A 321 -7.54 -14.84 15.35
CA THR A 321 -6.55 -15.48 16.23
C THR A 321 -7.25 -16.51 17.10
N ILE A 322 -6.79 -17.76 17.00
CA ILE A 322 -7.46 -18.92 17.59
C ILE A 322 -6.43 -19.78 18.31
N GLN A 323 -6.86 -20.45 19.38
CA GLN A 323 -6.07 -21.49 20.04
C GLN A 323 -6.63 -22.89 19.76
N HIS A 324 -5.77 -23.77 19.28
CA HIS A 324 -6.09 -25.18 19.09
C HIS A 324 -6.16 -25.91 20.44
N LYS A 325 -7.25 -26.66 20.68
CA LYS A 325 -7.36 -27.65 21.76
C LYS A 325 -7.76 -29.00 21.16
N ASN A 326 -7.39 -30.09 21.81
CA ASN A 326 -7.63 -31.46 21.30
C ASN A 326 -9.07 -31.78 20.84
N THR A 327 -10.10 -31.14 21.40
CA THR A 327 -11.50 -31.45 21.10
C THR A 327 -12.33 -30.23 20.71
N THR A 328 -11.70 -29.06 20.58
CA THR A 328 -12.37 -27.77 20.31
C THR A 328 -11.33 -26.70 19.99
N TRP A 329 -11.73 -25.52 19.53
CA TRP A 329 -10.85 -24.36 19.53
C TRP A 329 -11.31 -23.33 20.56
N GLN A 330 -10.43 -22.40 20.87
CA GLN A 330 -10.79 -21.22 21.66
C GLN A 330 -10.51 -19.96 20.85
N TYR A 331 -11.56 -19.20 20.58
CA TYR A 331 -11.44 -17.84 20.04
C TYR A 331 -10.63 -16.94 20.98
N LYS A 332 -9.78 -16.09 20.43
CA LYS A 332 -8.99 -15.10 21.19
C LYS A 332 -9.32 -13.69 20.77
N SER A 333 -9.16 -13.39 19.49
CA SER A 333 -9.38 -12.04 18.97
C SER A 333 -9.59 -12.06 17.46
N THR A 334 -10.14 -10.95 16.96
CA THR A 334 -10.29 -10.67 15.55
C THR A 334 -9.60 -9.35 15.23
N THR A 335 -8.88 -9.30 14.12
CA THR A 335 -8.43 -8.07 13.49
C THR A 335 -9.28 -7.80 12.25
N ASP A 336 -9.90 -6.63 12.19
CA ASP A 336 -10.69 -6.20 11.04
C ASP A 336 -9.76 -5.85 9.88
N LEU A 337 -10.01 -6.44 8.70
CA LEU A 337 -9.23 -6.18 7.49
C LEU A 337 -10.09 -5.55 6.38
N ARG A 338 -11.38 -5.27 6.65
CA ARG A 338 -12.29 -4.69 5.66
C ARG A 338 -11.79 -3.32 5.21
N GLY A 339 -11.79 -3.09 3.90
CA GLY A 339 -11.31 -1.84 3.29
C GLY A 339 -9.79 -1.69 3.27
N THR A 340 -9.04 -2.70 3.72
CA THR A 340 -7.57 -2.71 3.62
C THR A 340 -7.12 -3.51 2.39
N SER A 341 -6.03 -3.09 1.76
CA SER A 341 -5.39 -3.89 0.71
C SER A 341 -4.54 -5.01 1.33
N PRO A 342 -4.38 -6.16 0.65
CA PRO A 342 -3.44 -7.21 1.06
C PRO A 342 -2.03 -6.70 1.37
N GLN A 343 -1.53 -5.72 0.60
CA GLN A 343 -0.21 -5.13 0.85
C GLN A 343 -0.17 -4.32 2.14
N THR A 344 -1.22 -3.55 2.44
CA THR A 344 -1.33 -2.78 3.69
C THR A 344 -1.52 -3.69 4.89
N ALA A 345 -2.29 -4.78 4.75
CA ALA A 345 -2.50 -5.76 5.80
C ALA A 345 -1.21 -6.53 6.13
N SER A 346 -0.49 -7.00 5.11
CA SER A 346 0.82 -7.68 5.27
C SER A 346 1.93 -6.76 5.77
N GLY A 347 1.83 -5.45 5.50
CA GLY A 347 2.81 -4.48 5.96
C GLY A 347 2.86 -4.33 7.47
N GLY A 348 1.88 -4.90 8.18
CA GLY A 348 1.60 -4.54 9.56
C GLY A 348 1.30 -3.05 9.62
N ALA A 349 0.21 -2.68 10.27
CA ALA A 349 0.43 -1.58 11.17
C ALA A 349 1.50 -2.09 12.14
N ALA A 350 2.78 -1.77 11.88
CA ALA A 350 3.68 -1.37 12.94
C ALA A 350 3.04 -0.12 13.58
N GLY A 351 1.87 -0.34 14.21
CA GLY A 351 1.32 0.57 15.18
C GLY A 351 2.46 0.77 16.14
N ILE A 352 2.85 2.02 16.29
CA ILE A 352 3.88 2.48 17.20
C ILE A 352 3.82 1.59 18.43
N VAL A 353 4.78 0.66 18.52
CA VAL A 353 4.78 -0.36 19.56
C VAL A 353 5.07 0.40 20.85
N THR A 354 4.05 0.58 21.69
CA THR A 354 4.22 1.29 22.96
C THR A 354 4.90 0.43 24.02
N SER A 355 5.15 -0.86 23.73
CA SER A 355 5.91 -1.80 24.56
C SER A 355 6.45 -2.97 23.73
N PHE A 356 7.75 -3.21 23.77
CA PHE A 356 8.45 -4.31 23.09
C PHE A 356 9.18 -5.22 24.10
N ALA A 357 9.51 -6.46 23.72
CA ALA A 357 10.31 -7.35 24.57
C ALA A 357 11.73 -6.78 24.73
N ASP A 358 12.37 -7.01 25.87
CA ASP A 358 13.66 -6.37 26.21
C ASP A 358 14.82 -6.76 25.27
N ASN A 359 14.70 -7.88 24.55
CA ASN A 359 15.61 -8.30 23.49
C ASN A 359 15.35 -7.69 22.10
N GLN A 360 14.35 -6.82 21.94
CA GLN A 360 13.97 -6.22 20.66
C GLN A 360 14.56 -4.81 20.44
N PHE A 361 15.26 -4.25 21.44
CA PHE A 361 15.85 -2.91 21.35
C PHE A 361 17.27 -2.87 21.87
N ASP A 362 18.20 -2.68 20.93
CA ASP A 362 19.63 -2.57 21.17
C ASP A 362 20.17 -1.26 20.58
N VAL A 363 21.03 -0.57 21.32
CA VAL A 363 21.79 0.58 20.81
C VAL A 363 23.21 0.11 20.50
N PHE A 364 23.54 0.03 19.21
CA PHE A 364 24.89 -0.31 18.75
C PHE A 364 25.67 0.92 18.29
N ASN A 365 27.00 0.86 18.40
CA ASN A 365 27.86 1.93 17.90
C ASN A 365 27.95 1.90 16.36
N VAL A 366 27.81 3.06 15.72
CA VAL A 366 27.80 3.19 14.25
C VAL A 366 29.13 2.81 13.57
N THR A 367 30.24 2.92 14.28
CA THR A 367 31.60 2.62 13.78
C THR A 367 32.04 1.20 14.12
N ASP A 368 31.48 0.63 15.20
CA ASP A 368 31.82 -0.70 15.71
C ASP A 368 30.55 -1.39 16.22
N THR A 369 29.91 -2.14 15.32
CA THR A 369 28.63 -2.79 15.57
C THR A 369 28.67 -3.89 16.62
N THR A 370 29.87 -4.25 17.12
CA THR A 370 30.02 -5.22 18.22
C THR A 370 29.84 -4.58 19.60
N LYS A 371 29.83 -3.24 19.69
CA LYS A 371 29.58 -2.50 20.94
C LYS A 371 28.09 -2.20 21.05
N ILE A 372 27.44 -2.86 21.99
CA ILE A 372 25.98 -2.84 22.15
C ILE A 372 25.63 -2.52 23.60
N VAL A 373 24.63 -1.66 23.80
CA VAL A 373 23.91 -1.50 25.07
C VAL A 373 22.51 -2.10 24.90
N THR A 374 22.15 -3.02 25.77
CA THR A 374 20.84 -3.70 25.79
C THR A 374 20.07 -3.32 27.05
N LEU A 375 18.74 -3.49 27.03
CA LEU A 375 17.89 -3.41 28.22
C LEU A 375 17.56 -4.83 28.69
N ASP A 376 17.65 -5.12 29.98
CA ASP A 376 17.26 -6.41 30.57
C ASP A 376 16.37 -6.13 31.79
N VAL A 377 15.15 -6.67 31.77
CA VAL A 377 14.17 -6.48 32.85
C VAL A 377 13.91 -7.77 33.64
N SER A 378 14.66 -8.84 33.39
CA SER A 378 14.53 -10.14 34.07
C SER A 378 14.71 -10.05 35.59
N GLY A 379 15.39 -9.01 36.09
CA GLY A 379 15.57 -8.75 37.52
C GLY A 379 14.35 -8.14 38.23
N LEU A 380 13.28 -7.76 37.52
CA LEU A 380 12.06 -7.23 38.13
C LEU A 380 11.14 -8.36 38.61
N THR A 381 10.53 -8.16 39.79
CA THR A 381 9.49 -9.08 40.27
C THR A 381 8.25 -9.05 39.37
N THR A 382 7.58 -10.19 39.22
CA THR A 382 6.36 -10.30 38.40
C THR A 382 5.34 -9.21 38.74
N ALA A 383 4.67 -8.68 37.73
CA ALA A 383 3.64 -7.63 37.84
C ALA A 383 4.14 -6.29 38.45
N THR A 384 5.42 -5.97 38.27
CA THR A 384 6.01 -4.73 38.78
C THR A 384 6.45 -3.80 37.65
N THR A 385 6.01 -2.54 37.67
CA THR A 385 6.50 -1.50 36.76
C THR A 385 7.56 -0.64 37.45
N ARG A 386 8.63 -0.30 36.73
CA ARG A 386 9.63 0.69 37.12
C ARG A 386 9.70 1.76 36.04
N THR A 387 9.70 3.03 36.43
CA THR A 387 9.77 4.17 35.51
C THR A 387 11.13 4.83 35.67
N TRP A 388 11.89 4.92 34.59
CA TRP A 388 13.07 5.79 34.52
C TRP A 388 12.66 7.13 33.89
N THR A 389 12.80 8.22 34.64
CA THR A 389 12.51 9.57 34.17
C THR A 389 13.83 10.27 33.87
N VAL A 390 14.03 10.66 32.61
CA VAL A 390 15.20 11.43 32.17
C VAL A 390 14.96 12.92 32.49
N PRO A 391 15.89 13.63 33.15
CA PRO A 391 15.77 15.07 33.38
C PRO A 391 15.98 15.85 32.07
N ASP A 392 15.48 17.08 32.02
CA ASP A 392 15.69 18.00 30.89
C ASP A 392 17.08 18.66 30.97
N LEU A 393 18.14 17.86 30.85
CA LEU A 393 19.55 18.25 30.86
C LEU A 393 20.40 17.16 30.19
N ASP A 394 21.47 17.55 29.48
CA ASP A 394 22.50 16.62 29.04
C ASP A 394 23.18 15.91 30.22
N GLY A 395 23.44 14.60 30.09
CA GLY A 395 24.07 13.82 31.14
C GLY A 395 24.62 12.47 30.67
N THR A 396 25.37 11.81 31.54
CA THR A 396 25.92 10.46 31.33
C THR A 396 25.30 9.51 32.34
N VAL A 397 24.84 8.34 31.89
CA VAL A 397 24.41 7.26 32.80
C VAL A 397 25.65 6.59 33.38
N THR A 398 25.86 6.72 34.69
CA THR A 398 26.98 6.09 35.41
C THR A 398 26.55 4.78 36.03
N VAL A 399 27.40 3.74 35.90
CA VAL A 399 27.25 2.53 36.71
C VAL A 399 27.83 2.85 38.09
N GLU A 400 26.97 3.08 39.08
CA GLU A 400 27.42 3.13 40.48
C GLU A 400 27.84 1.72 40.91
N GLY A 401 29.15 1.45 40.83
CA GLY A 401 29.72 0.23 41.38
C GLY A 401 29.49 0.17 42.88
N VAL A 402 28.94 -0.94 43.36
CA VAL A 402 28.93 -1.30 44.78
C VAL A 402 30.34 -1.10 45.35
N ILE A 403 30.48 -0.50 46.54
CA ILE A 403 31.78 -0.32 47.19
C ILE A 403 32.48 -1.69 47.25
N PRO A 404 33.66 -1.86 46.62
CA PRO A 404 34.31 -3.16 46.53
C PRO A 404 34.65 -3.71 47.94
N VAL A 405 34.24 -4.95 48.18
CA VAL A 405 34.51 -5.69 49.42
C VAL A 405 35.62 -6.71 49.16
N LYS A 406 36.70 -6.66 49.95
CA LYS A 406 37.82 -7.60 49.92
C LYS A 406 37.78 -8.50 51.15
N THR A 407 38.20 -9.76 51.00
CA THR A 407 38.18 -10.78 52.06
C THR A 407 39.57 -11.39 52.33
N ASP A 408 40.64 -10.79 51.80
CA ASP A 408 42.03 -11.19 51.97
C ASP A 408 42.91 -10.01 52.42
N THR A 409 44.08 -10.31 52.97
CA THR A 409 44.94 -9.33 53.65
C THR A 409 45.49 -8.25 52.72
N GLY A 410 45.67 -7.04 53.25
CA GLY A 410 46.40 -5.96 52.62
C GLY A 410 45.54 -5.11 51.68
N ASP A 411 46.15 -4.10 51.09
CA ASP A 411 45.44 -3.14 50.25
C ASP A 411 45.36 -3.55 48.78
N PRO A 412 44.38 -3.03 48.00
CA PRO A 412 44.37 -3.18 46.55
C PRO A 412 45.63 -2.59 45.92
N GLY A 413 46.24 -3.34 44.99
CA GLY A 413 47.55 -3.01 44.39
C GLY A 413 47.52 -1.96 43.27
N SER A 414 46.35 -1.47 42.85
CA SER A 414 46.23 -0.44 41.80
C SER A 414 45.02 0.48 42.04
N PRO A 415 45.05 1.31 43.10
CA PRO A 415 43.94 2.18 43.43
C PRO A 415 43.84 3.44 42.57
N THR A 416 42.61 3.94 42.43
CA THR A 416 42.33 5.28 41.87
C THR A 416 42.06 6.29 42.98
N GLU A 417 42.40 7.56 42.77
CA GLU A 417 42.12 8.64 43.72
C GLU A 417 40.62 8.70 44.06
N GLY A 418 40.28 8.73 45.35
CA GLY A 418 38.90 8.70 45.84
C GLY A 418 38.27 7.31 45.91
N GLN A 419 38.98 6.24 45.56
CA GLN A 419 38.46 4.89 45.67
C GLN A 419 38.26 4.51 47.14
N ILE A 420 37.03 4.12 47.49
CA ILE A 420 36.68 3.55 48.79
C ILE A 420 36.62 2.03 48.65
N TYR A 421 37.10 1.33 49.67
CA TYR A 421 36.98 -0.12 49.75
C TYR A 421 36.78 -0.59 51.19
N VAL A 422 36.12 -1.74 51.35
CA VAL A 422 35.87 -2.41 52.63
C VAL A 422 36.67 -3.73 52.67
N ASN A 423 37.61 -3.88 53.60
CA ASN A 423 38.25 -5.14 53.91
C ASN A 423 37.56 -5.81 55.09
N THR A 424 36.97 -6.97 54.90
CA THR A 424 36.40 -7.75 56.01
C THR A 424 37.41 -8.71 56.65
N PHE A 425 38.59 -8.92 56.06
CA PHE A 425 39.69 -9.66 56.67
C PHE A 425 40.51 -8.77 57.61
N ASP A 426 40.88 -7.57 57.13
CA ASP A 426 41.59 -6.58 57.95
C ASP A 426 40.63 -5.76 58.84
N ASN A 427 39.32 -5.97 58.70
CA ASN A 427 38.22 -5.20 59.29
C ASN A 427 38.42 -3.68 59.16
N LYS A 428 38.67 -3.20 57.95
CA LYS A 428 38.87 -1.77 57.68
C LYS A 428 38.05 -1.31 56.50
N ALA A 429 37.46 -0.13 56.60
CA ALA A 429 37.09 0.67 55.44
C ALA A 429 38.22 1.66 55.17
N ARG A 430 38.71 1.73 53.94
CA ARG A 430 39.82 2.61 53.56
C ARG A 430 39.47 3.42 52.31
N VAL A 431 40.05 4.61 52.20
CA VAL A 431 40.03 5.41 50.97
C VAL A 431 41.44 5.64 50.47
N TRP A 432 41.64 5.54 49.15
CA TRP A 432 42.88 5.97 48.54
C TRP A 432 42.85 7.48 48.31
N ALA A 433 43.69 8.21 49.04
CA ALA A 433 43.80 9.65 48.92
C ALA A 433 45.24 10.12 49.12
N ASP A 434 45.67 11.09 48.31
CA ASP A 434 47.02 11.66 48.28
C ASP A 434 48.12 10.59 48.06
N GLY A 435 47.84 9.57 47.26
CA GLY A 435 48.82 8.51 46.95
C GLY A 435 49.06 7.50 48.08
N ALA A 436 48.16 7.42 49.06
CA ALA A 436 48.20 6.41 50.13
C ALA A 436 46.81 5.96 50.59
N TRP A 437 46.74 4.75 51.17
CA TRP A 437 45.51 4.24 51.79
C TRP A 437 45.30 4.85 53.19
N ARG A 438 44.18 5.54 53.37
CA ARG A 438 43.74 6.15 54.63
C ARG A 438 42.63 5.29 55.25
N ASP A 439 42.72 5.04 56.55
CA ASP A 439 41.66 4.34 57.28
C ASP A 439 40.46 5.30 57.48
N LEU A 440 39.27 4.87 57.08
CA LEU A 440 38.00 5.55 57.31
C LEU A 440 37.27 4.99 58.53
N ALA A 441 37.29 3.66 58.68
CA ALA A 441 36.70 2.96 59.81
C ALA A 441 37.43 1.63 60.04
N THR A 442 37.40 1.13 61.27
CA THR A 442 37.93 -0.19 61.64
C THR A 442 36.96 -0.89 62.59
N TRP A 443 36.79 -2.22 62.49
CA TRP A 443 35.88 -2.98 63.35
C TRP A 443 36.40 -4.32 63.88
#